data_AF-A0A7X2PNU5-F1
#
_entry.id   AF-A0A7X2PNU5-F1
#
_cell.length_a   1.000
_cell.length_b   1.000
_cell.length_c   1.000
_cell.angle_alpha   90.00
_cell.angle_beta   90.00
_cell.angle_gamma   90.00
#
_symmetry.space_group_name_H-M   'P 1'
#
loop_
_entity.id
_entity.type
_entity.pdbx_description
1 polymer ?
#
loop_
_entity_poly.entity_id
_entity_poly.type
_entity_poly.pdbx_seq_one_letter_code
_entity_poly.pdbx_strand_id
1 'polypeptide(L)'
;MEEVTAAEAPESVRSLNPNKVWRVTYKGPRDITGIWVLYPNETVAFEAIQKINKSMAIRPFYRGAFFVVLDATGVPAQALGDFQEGVTKALP
;
A
#
# COMPACT_ATOMS: atom_id res chain seq x y z
N MET A 1 5.27 10.74 -5.25
CA MET A 1 4.30 9.71 -5.68
C MET A 1 4.35 9.68 -7.19
N GLU A 2 4.43 8.49 -7.77
CA GLU A 2 4.54 8.27 -9.21
C GLU A 2 3.41 7.31 -9.61
N GLU A 3 2.58 7.66 -10.60
CA GLU A 3 1.57 6.72 -11.12
C GLU A 3 2.29 5.61 -11.89
N VAL A 4 1.98 4.36 -11.57
CA VAL A 4 2.62 3.17 -12.16
C VAL A 4 1.55 2.21 -12.67
N THR A 5 1.98 1.22 -13.44
CA THR A 5 1.06 0.21 -13.97
C THR A 5 0.59 -0.74 -12.87
N ALA A 6 -0.57 -1.38 -13.07
CA ALA A 6 -1.09 -2.38 -12.15
C ALA A 6 -0.18 -3.63 -12.00
N ALA A 7 0.80 -3.81 -12.89
CA ALA A 7 1.77 -4.90 -12.80
C ALA A 7 2.73 -4.75 -11.61
N GLU A 8 2.92 -3.53 -11.10
CA GLU A 8 3.76 -3.25 -9.93
C GLU A 8 3.10 -3.69 -8.61
N ALA A 9 1.78 -3.92 -8.61
CA ALA A 9 1.08 -4.44 -7.44
C ALA A 9 1.20 -5.98 -7.35
N PRO A 10 1.21 -6.55 -6.12
CA PRO A 10 1.17 -8.00 -5.93
C PRO A 10 0.00 -8.64 -6.69
N GLU A 11 0.17 -9.88 -7.16
CA GLU A 11 -0.86 -10.57 -7.95
C GLU A 11 -2.22 -10.65 -7.26
N SER A 12 -2.21 -10.95 -5.97
CA SER A 12 -3.40 -11.02 -5.12
C SER A 12 -4.20 -9.71 -5.06
N VAL A 13 -3.54 -8.58 -5.34
CA VAL A 13 -4.08 -7.23 -5.30
C VAL A 13 -4.47 -6.78 -6.71
N ARG A 14 -3.64 -7.08 -7.71
CA ARG A 14 -3.90 -6.75 -9.13
C ARG A 14 -5.14 -7.46 -9.68
N SER A 15 -5.40 -8.69 -9.23
CA SER A 15 -6.55 -9.52 -9.66
C SER A 15 -7.92 -8.92 -9.30
N LEU A 16 -7.95 -7.89 -8.46
CA LEU A 16 -9.16 -7.18 -8.04
C LEU A 16 -9.46 -5.93 -8.88
N ASN A 17 -8.80 -5.76 -10.03
CA ASN A 17 -9.04 -4.66 -10.98
C ASN A 17 -8.94 -3.27 -10.32
N PRO A 18 -7.75 -2.86 -9.86
CA PRO A 18 -7.56 -1.52 -9.32
C PRO A 18 -7.79 -0.45 -10.39
N ASN A 19 -8.38 0.67 -9.99
CA ASN A 19 -8.57 1.86 -10.83
C ASN A 19 -7.24 2.53 -11.15
N LYS A 20 -6.37 2.66 -10.13
CA LYS A 20 -5.07 3.32 -10.22
C LYS A 20 -4.07 2.69 -9.27
N VAL A 21 -2.79 2.78 -9.64
CA VAL A 21 -1.68 2.31 -8.82
C VAL A 21 -0.59 3.38 -8.80
N TRP A 22 -0.01 3.63 -7.64
CA TRP A 22 1.12 4.54 -7.49
C TRP A 22 2.26 3.93 -6.69
N ARG A 23 3.48 4.26 -7.06
CA ARG A 23 4.65 4.06 -6.21
C ARG A 23 4.81 5.26 -5.27
N VAL A 24 4.93 4.97 -3.98
CA VAL A 24 5.13 5.97 -2.94
C VAL A 24 6.40 5.66 -2.20
N THR A 25 7.34 6.60 -2.25
CA THR A 25 8.61 6.51 -1.51
C THR A 25 8.60 7.57 -0.42
N TYR A 26 8.80 7.13 0.81
CA TYR A 26 9.06 7.99 1.96
C TYR A 26 10.58 8.04 2.21
N LYS A 27 11.11 9.26 2.22
CA LYS A 27 12.54 9.52 2.46
C LYS A 27 12.75 9.76 3.96
N GLY A 28 13.39 8.79 4.62
CA GLY A 28 13.71 8.85 6.04
C GLY A 28 15.12 8.31 6.32
N PRO A 29 15.42 7.85 7.56
CA PRO A 29 16.69 7.16 7.87
C PRO A 29 16.93 5.92 7.00
N ARG A 30 15.85 5.33 6.48
CA ARG A 30 15.83 4.40 5.35
C ARG A 30 14.72 4.82 4.40
N ASP A 31 14.97 4.66 3.11
CA ASP A 31 13.95 4.86 2.09
C ASP A 31 12.94 3.71 2.16
N ILE A 32 11.68 4.07 2.39
CA ILE A 32 10.57 3.11 2.46
C ILE A 32 9.76 3.28 1.19
N THR A 33 9.62 2.21 0.40
CA THR A 33 8.81 2.24 -0.82
C THR A 33 7.61 1.31 -0.70
N GLY A 34 6.44 1.82 -1.06
CA GLY A 34 5.19 1.07 -1.11
C GLY A 34 4.43 1.31 -2.40
N ILE A 35 3.41 0.49 -2.61
CA ILE A 35 2.48 0.56 -3.73
C ILE A 35 1.10 0.93 -3.20
N TRP A 36 0.64 2.11 -3.59
CA TRP A 36 -0.73 2.56 -3.37
C TRP A 36 -1.63 2.06 -4.48
N VAL A 37 -2.83 1.65 -4.13
CA VAL A 37 -3.80 1.02 -5.00
C VAL A 37 -5.15 1.65 -4.70
N LEU A 38 -5.75 2.30 -5.69
CA LEU A 38 -7.13 2.77 -5.60
C LEU A 38 -8.03 1.72 -6.22
N TYR A 39 -9.00 1.24 -5.44
CA TYR A 39 -10.05 0.35 -5.91
C TYR A 39 -11.33 1.10 -6.28
N PRO A 40 -12.27 0.44 -6.99
CA PRO A 40 -13.57 1.03 -7.29
C PRO A 40 -14.37 1.44 -6.04
N ASN A 41 -14.22 0.70 -4.94
CA ASN A 41 -14.91 0.96 -3.67
C ASN A 41 -14.20 0.30 -2.49
N GLU A 42 -14.66 0.61 -1.28
CA GLU A 42 -14.13 0.07 -0.03
C GLU A 42 -14.31 -1.45 0.10
N THR A 43 -15.40 -2.02 -0.43
CA THR A 43 -15.61 -3.48 -0.41
C THR A 43 -14.48 -4.21 -1.14
N VAL A 44 -14.11 -3.74 -2.34
CA VAL A 44 -13.01 -4.33 -3.11
C VAL A 44 -11.66 -4.10 -2.42
N ALA A 45 -11.44 -2.93 -1.81
CA ALA A 45 -10.24 -2.68 -1.01
C ALA A 45 -10.14 -3.62 0.20
N PHE A 46 -11.27 -3.95 0.83
CA PHE A 46 -11.33 -4.90 1.92
C PHE A 46 -11.06 -6.34 1.46
N GLU A 47 -11.55 -6.75 0.29
CA GLU A 47 -11.16 -8.04 -0.29
C GLU A 47 -9.65 -8.12 -0.55
N ALA A 48 -9.02 -7.01 -0.95
CA ALA A 48 -7.58 -6.95 -1.20
C ALA A 48 -6.76 -7.24 0.06
N ILE A 49 -7.17 -6.72 1.22
CA ILE A 49 -6.48 -6.98 2.49
C ILE A 49 -6.61 -8.43 2.96
N GLN A 50 -7.66 -9.13 2.53
CA GLN A 50 -7.85 -10.55 2.83
C GLN A 50 -7.03 -11.44 1.91
N LYS A 51 -6.86 -11.05 0.63
CA LYS A 51 -6.12 -11.82 -0.36
C LYS A 51 -4.61 -11.61 -0.28
N ILE A 52 -4.14 -10.49 0.26
CA ILE A 52 -2.71 -10.24 0.36
C ILE A 52 -2.05 -11.21 1.33
N ASN A 53 -0.97 -11.86 0.88
CA ASN A 53 -0.18 -12.72 1.76
C ASN A 53 0.57 -11.84 2.77
N LYS A 54 0.11 -11.86 4.02
CA LYS A 54 0.67 -11.10 5.14
C LYS A 54 1.93 -11.79 5.65
N SER A 55 2.98 -11.82 4.84
CA SER A 55 4.31 -12.18 5.34
C SER A 55 4.79 -11.11 6.33
N MET A 56 5.80 -11.43 7.18
CA MET A 56 6.39 -10.43 8.09
C MET A 56 6.89 -9.17 7.37
N ALA A 57 7.26 -9.32 6.10
CA ALA A 57 7.70 -8.26 5.22
C ALA A 57 6.55 -7.39 4.71
N ILE A 58 5.36 -7.93 4.44
CA ILE A 58 4.31 -7.16 3.77
C ILE A 58 3.35 -6.56 4.80
N ARG A 59 3.27 -5.22 4.83
CA ARG A 59 2.32 -4.47 5.68
C ARG A 59 1.23 -3.84 4.82
N PRO A 60 -0.01 -4.36 4.86
CA PRO A 60 -1.15 -3.73 4.22
C PRO A 60 -1.84 -2.69 5.13
N PHE A 61 -2.32 -1.60 4.55
CA PHE A 61 -3.16 -0.60 5.22
C PHE A 61 -4.19 -0.07 4.21
N TYR A 62 -5.36 0.32 4.70
CA TYR A 62 -6.44 0.82 3.85
C TYR A 62 -7.22 1.95 4.52
N ARG A 63 -7.81 2.82 3.70
CA ARG A 63 -8.74 3.89 4.10
C ARG A 63 -9.75 4.08 2.97
N GLY A 64 -11.00 3.67 3.20
CA GLY A 64 -12.03 3.66 2.16
C GLY A 64 -11.60 2.81 0.95
N ALA A 65 -11.66 3.38 -0.25
CA ALA A 65 -11.26 2.70 -1.48
C ALA A 65 -9.73 2.65 -1.71
N PHE A 66 -8.93 3.31 -0.86
CA PHE A 66 -7.48 3.29 -0.97
C PHE A 66 -6.90 2.14 -0.17
N PHE A 67 -6.09 1.33 -0.83
CA PHE A 67 -5.35 0.22 -0.26
C PHE A 67 -3.87 0.43 -0.54
N VAL A 68 -3.01 0.08 0.40
CA VAL A 68 -1.58 0.24 0.22
C VAL A 68 -0.85 -1.00 0.69
N VAL A 69 0.15 -1.38 -0.09
CA VAL A 69 1.07 -2.47 0.19
C VAL A 69 2.46 -1.91 0.42
N LEU A 70 3.05 -2.24 1.56
CA LEU A 70 4.42 -1.88 1.87
C LEU A 70 5.30 -3.11 2.05
N ASP A 71 6.50 -3.10 1.46
CA ASP A 71 7.58 -3.97 1.91
C ASP A 71 8.28 -3.32 3.12
N ALA A 72 8.02 -3.89 4.28
CA ALA A 72 8.53 -3.54 5.59
C ALA A 72 9.73 -4.41 6.02
N THR A 73 10.34 -5.18 5.11
CA THR A 73 11.52 -5.99 5.44
C THR A 73 12.64 -5.11 5.99
N GLY A 74 13.02 -5.34 7.25
CA GLY A 74 14.06 -4.54 7.92
C GLY A 74 13.69 -3.09 8.20
N VAL A 75 12.40 -2.73 8.12
CA VAL A 75 11.89 -1.41 8.50
C VAL A 75 11.57 -1.39 10.00
N PRO A 76 12.12 -0.45 10.79
CA PRO A 76 11.79 -0.30 12.21
C PRO A 76 10.31 0.05 12.43
N ALA A 77 9.73 -0.42 13.54
CA ALA A 77 8.32 -0.16 13.86
C ALA A 77 7.96 1.34 13.92
N GLN A 78 8.86 2.19 14.41
CA GLN A 78 8.65 3.64 14.44
C GLN A 78 8.47 4.23 13.03
N ALA A 79 9.36 3.86 12.10
CA ALA A 79 9.30 4.36 10.73
C ALA A 79 8.06 3.86 9.97
N LEU A 80 7.56 2.66 10.31
CA LEU A 80 6.26 2.18 9.83
C LEU A 80 5.09 3.01 10.37
N GLY A 81 5.14 3.39 11.64
CA GLY A 81 4.15 4.28 12.27
C GLY A 81 4.10 5.65 11.59
N ASP A 82 5.26 6.28 11.41
CA ASP A 82 5.38 7.59 10.77
C ASP A 82 4.90 7.55 9.31
N PHE A 83 5.23 6.46 8.59
CA PHE A 83 4.75 6.21 7.23
C PHE A 83 3.22 6.09 7.19
N GLN A 84 2.64 5.27 8.08
CA GLN A 84 1.20 5.06 8.15
C GLN A 84 0.45 6.36 8.47
N GLU A 85 0.97 7.16 9.41
CA GLU A 85 0.39 8.47 9.74
C GLU A 85 0.46 9.43 8.54
N GLY A 86 1.62 9.49 7.87
CA GLY A 86 1.81 10.30 6.66
C GLY A 86 0.86 9.91 5.53
N VAL A 87 0.69 8.61 5.27
CA VAL A 87 -0.28 8.09 4.29
C VAL A 87 -1.70 8.49 4.68
N THR A 88 -2.07 8.28 5.94
CA THR A 88 -3.43 8.56 6.41
C THR A 88 -3.76 10.04 6.21
N LYS A 89 -2.80 10.95 6.40
CA LYS A 89 -2.98 12.39 6.16
C LYS A 89 -2.98 12.78 4.68
N ALA A 90 -2.23 12.06 3.84
CA ALA A 90 -2.10 12.34 2.41
C ALA A 90 -3.26 11.77 1.58
N LEU A 91 -3.99 10.80 2.10
CA LEU A 91 -5.22 10.31 1.50
C LEU A 91 -6.36 11.32 1.72
N PRO A 92 -7.14 11.67 0.68
CA PRO A 92 -8.31 12.52 0.82
C PRO A 92 -9.33 11.89 1.80
#